data_AF-A0A167Z6C6-F1
#
_entry.id   AF-A0A167Z6C6-F1
#
_cell.length_a   1.000
_cell.length_b   1.000
_cell.length_c   1.000
_cell.angle_alpha   90.00
_cell.angle_beta   90.00
_cell.angle_gamma   90.00
#
_symmetry.space_group_name_H-M   'P 1'
#
loop_
_entity.id
_entity.type
_entity.pdbx_description
1 polymer ?
#
loop_
_entity_poly.entity_id
_entity_poly.type
_entity_poly.pdbx_seq_one_letter_code
_entity_poly.pdbx_strand_id
1 'polypeptide(L)'
;MAAATSSPNNLHLHNVHALATRIVSPSSPRDNHDFSFTPFLSKNYSFGLARDVPVCNAYREGHCPLGPLCPDRHPTPSRIATATSPAIAPSSTHGTLVCKHYLKGLCKKGIKCEYLHEYNLRRMPECQSFARSNYCANGDECLYQHIPFDAKIPPCEHYERGFCPLGPNCAKKHVRKTLCPFYLAGFCPEGPKCTKAHPRFPPDEKMERPRKKSEKTEEEREAELARIREEQEKEKERERQWRSQNRRGGDFVKRFGPRKF
;
A
#
# COMPACT_ATOMS: atom_id res chain seq x y z
N MET A 1 -61.55 -40.46 -2.50
CA MET A 1 -60.67 -39.26 -2.53
C MET A 1 -59.24 -39.75 -2.34
N ALA A 2 -58.40 -39.57 -3.35
CA ALA A 2 -57.09 -40.22 -3.45
C ALA A 2 -56.08 -39.62 -2.46
N ALA A 3 -55.53 -40.45 -1.58
CA ALA A 3 -54.36 -40.13 -0.77
C ALA A 3 -53.11 -40.46 -1.58
N ALA A 4 -52.31 -39.43 -1.90
CA ALA A 4 -51.04 -39.59 -2.59
C ALA A 4 -50.01 -40.21 -1.62
N THR A 5 -49.57 -41.44 -1.91
CA THR A 5 -48.49 -42.12 -1.21
C THR A 5 -47.16 -41.55 -1.68
N SER A 6 -46.50 -40.73 -0.84
CA SER A 6 -45.15 -40.21 -1.10
C SER A 6 -44.12 -41.33 -0.96
N SER A 7 -43.43 -41.63 -2.06
CA SER A 7 -42.38 -42.64 -2.16
C SER A 7 -41.09 -42.19 -1.45
N PRO A 8 -40.41 -43.05 -0.65
CA PRO A 8 -39.33 -42.63 0.25
C PRO A 8 -37.96 -42.37 -0.41
N ASN A 9 -37.84 -42.48 -1.73
CA ASN A 9 -36.56 -42.48 -2.43
C ASN A 9 -36.00 -41.11 -2.86
N ASN A 10 -36.67 -40.00 -2.55
CA ASN A 10 -36.26 -38.65 -3.02
C ASN A 10 -35.27 -37.92 -2.08
N LEU A 11 -35.06 -38.39 -0.86
CA LEU A 11 -34.19 -37.71 0.12
C LEU A 11 -32.69 -37.90 -0.16
N HIS A 12 -32.30 -38.97 -0.87
CA HIS A 12 -30.88 -39.26 -1.15
C HIS A 12 -30.32 -38.43 -2.32
N LEU A 13 -31.11 -38.22 -3.38
CA LEU A 13 -30.68 -37.50 -4.59
C LEU A 13 -30.53 -35.98 -4.38
N HIS A 14 -31.42 -35.37 -3.58
CA HIS A 14 -31.31 -33.95 -3.18
C HIS A 14 -30.02 -33.68 -2.40
N ASN A 15 -29.54 -34.68 -1.65
CA ASN A 15 -28.35 -34.55 -0.82
C ASN A 15 -27.06 -34.53 -1.66
N VAL A 16 -26.99 -35.34 -2.72
CA VAL A 16 -25.82 -35.38 -3.62
C VAL A 16 -25.69 -34.08 -4.43
N HIS A 17 -26.79 -33.53 -4.93
CA HIS A 17 -26.78 -32.26 -5.66
C HIS A 17 -26.39 -31.09 -4.75
N ALA A 18 -26.90 -31.05 -3.52
CA ALA A 18 -26.51 -30.06 -2.52
C ALA A 18 -25.04 -30.20 -2.10
N LEU A 19 -24.52 -31.42 -1.98
CA LEU A 19 -23.10 -31.67 -1.70
C LEU A 19 -22.21 -31.22 -2.87
N ALA A 20 -22.60 -31.54 -4.10
CA ALA A 20 -21.88 -31.17 -5.30
C ALA A 20 -21.83 -29.64 -5.48
N THR A 21 -22.94 -28.94 -5.26
CA THR A 21 -22.93 -27.46 -5.27
C THR A 21 -22.08 -26.91 -4.13
N ARG A 22 -22.05 -27.53 -2.94
CA ARG A 22 -21.15 -27.16 -1.83
C ARG A 22 -19.67 -27.29 -2.19
N ILE A 23 -19.31 -28.36 -2.92
CA ILE A 23 -17.93 -28.65 -3.34
C ILE A 23 -17.48 -27.70 -4.45
N VAL A 24 -18.34 -27.41 -5.42
CA VAL A 24 -18.00 -26.62 -6.61
C VAL A 24 -18.08 -25.11 -6.35
N SER A 25 -18.93 -24.65 -5.42
CA SER A 25 -19.15 -23.23 -5.19
C SER A 25 -18.06 -22.58 -4.29
N PRO A 26 -17.30 -21.59 -4.78
CA PRO A 26 -16.33 -20.86 -3.96
C PRO A 26 -16.96 -20.06 -2.80
N SER A 27 -18.26 -19.75 -2.94
CA SER A 27 -19.06 -18.95 -2.01
C SER A 27 -19.77 -19.77 -0.93
N SER A 28 -19.80 -21.09 -1.04
CA SER A 28 -20.35 -21.93 0.04
C SER A 28 -19.57 -21.67 1.34
N PRO A 29 -20.25 -21.62 2.51
CA PRO A 29 -19.57 -21.79 3.78
C PRO A 29 -18.78 -23.10 3.68
N ARG A 30 -17.45 -23.00 3.73
CA ARG A 30 -16.62 -24.20 3.85
C ARG A 30 -16.85 -24.74 5.25
N ASP A 31 -16.82 -26.06 5.39
CA ASP A 31 -16.96 -26.67 6.71
C ASP A 31 -15.90 -26.09 7.67
N ASN A 32 -16.30 -25.86 8.91
CA ASN A 32 -15.37 -25.53 9.99
C ASN A 32 -14.42 -26.71 10.16
N HIS A 33 -13.25 -26.63 9.53
CA HIS A 33 -12.24 -27.66 9.62
C HIS A 33 -11.38 -27.40 10.86
N ASP A 34 -11.58 -28.23 11.89
CA ASP A 34 -10.69 -28.25 13.05
C ASP A 34 -9.47 -29.12 12.74
N PHE A 35 -8.34 -28.48 12.44
CA PHE A 35 -7.09 -29.19 12.22
C PHE A 35 -6.34 -29.38 13.54
N SER A 36 -5.70 -30.52 13.73
CA SER A 36 -4.86 -30.81 14.91
C SER A 36 -3.76 -29.75 15.16
N PHE A 37 -3.33 -29.03 14.12
CA PHE A 37 -2.34 -27.95 14.23
C PHE A 37 -2.93 -26.56 14.48
N THR A 38 -4.26 -26.36 14.44
CA THR A 38 -4.88 -25.05 14.72
C THR A 38 -4.53 -24.52 16.11
N PRO A 39 -4.49 -25.33 17.19
CA PRO A 39 -4.14 -24.84 18.53
C PRO A 39 -2.67 -24.44 18.62
N PHE A 40 -1.81 -25.07 17.81
CA PHE A 40 -0.39 -24.74 17.73
C PHE A 40 -0.16 -23.41 17.00
N LEU A 41 -0.87 -23.18 15.89
CA LEU A 41 -0.78 -21.94 15.11
C LEU A 41 -1.32 -20.73 15.87
N SER A 42 -2.43 -20.89 16.57
CA SER A 42 -3.01 -19.81 17.39
C SER A 42 -2.12 -19.47 18.58
N LYS A 43 -1.56 -20.47 19.27
CA LYS A 43 -0.72 -20.26 20.46
C LYS A 43 0.66 -19.66 20.15
N ASN A 44 1.30 -20.08 19.06
CA ASN A 44 2.69 -19.69 18.78
C ASN A 44 2.81 -18.53 17.78
N TYR A 45 1.86 -18.41 16.84
CA TYR A 45 1.95 -17.44 15.75
C TYR A 45 0.77 -16.46 15.73
N SER A 46 -0.22 -16.61 16.63
CA SER A 46 -1.46 -15.82 16.65
C SER A 46 -2.15 -15.77 15.27
N PHE A 47 -1.99 -16.83 14.48
CA PHE A 47 -2.61 -16.98 13.17
C PHE A 47 -3.91 -17.76 13.32
N GLY A 48 -5.05 -17.09 13.16
CA GLY A 48 -6.36 -17.71 13.00
C GLY A 48 -6.73 -17.86 11.52
N LEU A 49 -7.45 -18.91 11.16
CA LEU A 49 -8.07 -19.03 9.84
C LEU A 49 -9.14 -17.94 9.73
N ALA A 50 -9.02 -17.06 8.73
CA ALA A 50 -9.65 -15.74 8.68
C ALA A 50 -11.19 -15.73 8.54
N ARG A 51 -11.86 -16.88 8.58
CA ARG A 51 -13.29 -17.01 8.26
C ARG A 51 -14.18 -17.39 9.44
N ASP A 52 -13.61 -17.96 10.51
CA ASP A 52 -14.38 -18.57 11.61
C ASP A 52 -14.28 -17.81 12.93
N VAL A 53 -13.38 -16.82 13.01
CA VAL A 53 -13.12 -16.10 14.25
C VAL A 53 -13.70 -14.68 14.18
N PRO A 54 -14.74 -14.36 14.97
CA PRO A 54 -15.33 -13.03 15.00
C PRO A 54 -14.30 -11.99 15.43
N VAL A 55 -14.51 -10.74 15.00
CA VAL A 55 -13.69 -9.62 15.45
C VAL A 55 -13.90 -9.41 16.95
N CYS A 56 -12.82 -9.41 17.73
CA CYS A 56 -12.90 -9.19 19.17
C CYS A 56 -13.60 -7.85 19.48
N ASN A 57 -14.70 -7.92 20.22
CA ASN A 57 -15.47 -6.73 20.62
C ASN A 57 -14.63 -5.79 21.50
N ALA A 58 -13.88 -6.34 22.47
CA ALA A 58 -13.02 -5.56 23.36
C ALA A 58 -11.88 -4.86 22.60
N TYR A 59 -11.30 -5.53 21.60
CA TYR A 59 -10.30 -4.92 20.73
C TYR A 59 -10.88 -3.86 19.81
N ARG A 60 -12.10 -4.06 19.30
CA ARG A 60 -12.84 -3.05 18.53
C ARG A 60 -13.07 -1.78 19.36
N GLU A 61 -13.28 -1.93 20.66
CA GLU A 61 -13.46 -0.83 21.62
C GLU A 61 -12.13 -0.17 22.05
N GLY A 62 -10.98 -0.74 21.65
CA GLY A 62 -9.67 -0.08 21.70
C GLY A 62 -8.58 -0.85 22.44
N HIS A 63 -8.93 -1.78 23.34
CA HIS A 63 -7.94 -2.58 24.05
C HIS A 63 -8.52 -3.92 24.51
N CYS A 64 -7.86 -5.01 24.14
CA CYS A 64 -8.20 -6.34 24.62
C CYS A 64 -7.18 -6.78 25.68
N PRO A 65 -7.62 -7.14 26.90
CA PRO A 65 -6.72 -7.58 27.98
C PRO A 65 -6.01 -8.91 27.68
N LEU A 66 -6.55 -9.70 26.75
CA LEU A 66 -5.94 -10.96 26.29
C LEU A 66 -4.85 -10.76 25.23
N GLY A 67 -4.71 -9.54 24.69
CA GLY A 67 -3.65 -9.22 23.73
C GLY A 67 -3.60 -10.17 22.52
N PRO A 68 -2.42 -10.57 22.03
CA PRO A 68 -2.29 -11.47 20.88
C PRO A 68 -2.70 -12.93 21.16
N LEU A 69 -3.03 -13.25 22.42
CA LEU A 69 -3.56 -14.55 22.82
C LEU A 69 -5.09 -14.58 22.84
N CYS A 70 -5.74 -13.48 22.41
CA CYS A 70 -7.18 -13.44 22.31
C CYS A 70 -7.67 -14.51 21.31
N PRO A 71 -8.67 -15.33 21.69
CA PRO A 71 -9.27 -16.31 20.78
C PRO A 71 -9.98 -15.62 19.62
N ASP A 72 -10.47 -14.39 19.83
CA ASP A 72 -11.12 -13.57 18.82
C ASP A 72 -10.11 -12.78 17.98
N ARG A 73 -10.47 -12.50 16.73
CA ARG A 73 -9.57 -11.87 15.78
C ARG A 73 -9.44 -10.39 16.10
N HIS A 74 -8.21 -9.93 16.30
CA HIS A 74 -7.88 -8.51 16.32
C HIS A 74 -7.64 -8.08 14.86
N PRO A 75 -8.53 -7.26 14.25
CA PRO A 75 -8.30 -6.75 12.90
C PRO A 75 -7.06 -5.88 13.00
N THR A 76 -5.98 -6.25 12.29
CA THR A 76 -4.76 -5.45 12.23
C THR A 76 -5.16 -4.05 11.80
N PRO A 77 -5.15 -3.05 12.70
CA PRO A 77 -5.63 -1.75 12.32
C PRO A 77 -4.52 -1.16 11.47
N SER A 78 -4.82 -0.89 10.20
CA SER A 78 -3.93 -0.13 9.32
C SER A 78 -3.71 1.33 9.79
N ARG A 79 -4.23 1.69 10.97
CA ARG A 79 -4.11 2.95 11.70
C ARG A 79 -4.29 2.73 13.22
N ILE A 80 -3.25 2.39 13.98
CA ILE A 80 -3.10 2.87 15.37
C ILE A 80 -1.62 3.16 15.60
N ALA A 81 -1.29 4.43 15.84
CA ALA A 81 0.04 4.98 16.03
C ALA A 81 0.46 5.02 17.51
N THR A 82 -0.24 4.34 18.41
CA THR A 82 -0.04 4.46 19.86
C THR A 82 -0.38 3.16 20.57
N ALA A 83 0.54 2.19 20.55
CA ALA A 83 0.53 1.12 21.54
C ALA A 83 1.98 0.70 21.81
N THR A 84 2.48 1.11 22.97
CA THR A 84 3.83 0.84 23.49
C THR A 84 3.99 -0.62 23.98
N SER A 85 3.29 -1.58 23.35
CA SER A 85 3.20 -2.96 23.84
C SER A 85 4.01 -3.92 22.94
N PRO A 86 5.00 -4.66 23.49
CA PRO A 86 5.79 -5.61 22.73
C PRO A 86 5.06 -6.96 22.71
N ALA A 87 4.06 -7.13 21.86
CA ALA A 87 3.35 -8.40 21.77
C ALA A 87 2.90 -8.70 20.32
N ILE A 88 3.85 -9.25 19.57
CA ILE A 88 3.67 -10.33 18.57
C ILE A 88 2.36 -10.24 17.77
N ALA A 89 2.25 -9.24 16.90
CA ALA A 89 1.53 -9.38 15.65
C ALA A 89 2.57 -9.37 14.51
N PRO A 90 2.69 -10.42 13.68
CA PRO A 90 3.82 -10.59 12.77
C PRO A 90 3.87 -9.64 11.56
N SER A 91 3.01 -8.62 11.48
CA SER A 91 2.91 -7.78 10.27
C SER A 91 2.53 -6.31 10.51
N SER A 92 2.25 -5.90 11.76
CA SER A 92 1.91 -4.50 12.06
C SER A 92 3.16 -3.66 12.35
N THR A 93 4.17 -3.69 11.47
CA THR A 93 5.16 -2.61 11.50
C THR A 93 4.44 -1.34 11.04
N HIS A 94 4.32 -0.36 11.94
CA HIS A 94 3.42 0.81 11.84
C HIS A 94 3.79 1.84 10.74
N GLY A 95 4.31 1.39 9.60
CA GLY A 95 4.72 2.22 8.48
C GLY A 95 3.61 2.48 7.46
N THR A 96 3.64 3.65 6.82
CA THR A 96 2.76 4.00 5.69
C THR A 96 3.14 3.29 4.40
N LEU A 97 4.42 2.93 4.24
CA LEU A 97 4.99 2.33 3.04
C LEU A 97 5.59 0.94 3.31
N VAL A 98 5.51 0.07 2.31
CA VAL A 98 6.09 -1.28 2.34
C VAL A 98 7.62 -1.24 2.35
N CYS A 99 8.22 -2.08 3.18
CA CYS A 99 9.67 -2.20 3.29
C CYS A 99 10.28 -2.86 2.04
N LYS A 100 11.15 -2.11 1.33
CA LYS A 100 11.89 -2.62 0.16
C LYS A 100 12.73 -3.87 0.47
N HIS A 101 13.29 -4.00 1.67
CA HIS A 101 14.12 -5.14 2.05
C HIS A 101 13.30 -6.37 2.44
N TYR A 102 12.08 -6.18 2.96
CA TYR A 102 11.16 -7.26 3.30
C TYR A 102 10.68 -7.99 2.05
N LEU A 103 10.36 -7.25 0.98
CA LEU A 103 9.98 -7.84 -0.31
C LEU A 103 11.05 -8.79 -0.88
N LYS A 104 12.31 -8.60 -0.49
CA LYS A 104 13.44 -9.44 -0.88
C LYS A 104 13.81 -10.52 0.15
N GLY A 105 13.13 -10.56 1.30
CA GLY A 105 13.48 -11.45 2.42
C GLY A 105 14.78 -11.09 3.15
N LEU A 106 15.34 -9.88 2.94
CA LEU A 106 16.65 -9.47 3.46
C LEU A 106 16.56 -8.49 4.63
N CYS A 107 15.35 -8.22 5.14
CA CYS A 107 15.15 -7.25 6.20
C CYS A 107 15.65 -7.78 7.55
N LYS A 108 16.80 -7.27 8.02
CA LYS A 108 17.37 -7.59 9.34
C LYS A 108 16.64 -6.94 10.51
N LYS A 109 15.86 -5.87 10.26
CA LYS A 109 15.16 -5.11 11.32
C LYS A 109 13.95 -5.87 11.89
N GLY A 110 13.45 -6.88 11.19
CA GLY A 110 12.34 -7.74 11.67
C GLY A 110 11.16 -6.90 12.15
N ILE A 111 10.69 -7.17 13.37
CA ILE A 111 9.54 -6.50 13.99
C ILE A 111 9.83 -5.02 14.31
N LYS A 112 11.10 -4.62 14.47
CA LYS A 112 11.51 -3.24 14.76
C LYS A 112 11.69 -2.39 13.49
N CYS A 113 11.22 -2.87 12.33
CA CYS A 113 11.32 -2.12 11.10
C CYS A 113 10.28 -0.99 11.08
N GLU A 114 10.70 0.22 10.71
CA GLU A 114 9.82 1.39 10.56
C GLU A 114 8.86 1.26 9.36
N TYR A 115 9.18 0.35 8.43
CA TYR A 115 8.44 0.13 7.20
C TYR A 115 7.53 -1.10 7.29
N LEU A 116 6.42 -1.09 6.56
CA LEU A 116 5.41 -2.15 6.58
C LEU A 116 5.95 -3.49 6.05
N HIS A 117 5.76 -4.56 6.83
CA HIS A 117 6.08 -5.95 6.48
C HIS A 117 4.80 -6.68 6.08
N GLU A 118 4.15 -6.14 5.05
CA GLU A 118 2.93 -6.68 4.44
C GLU A 118 3.05 -6.47 2.93
N TYR A 119 2.63 -7.45 2.13
CA TYR A 119 2.58 -7.30 0.68
C TYR A 119 1.32 -6.54 0.28
N ASN A 120 1.43 -5.20 0.21
CA ASN A 120 0.31 -4.34 -0.15
C ASN A 120 0.68 -3.40 -1.30
N LEU A 121 0.12 -3.66 -2.49
CA LEU A 121 0.44 -2.90 -3.71
C LEU A 121 0.07 -1.41 -3.62
N ARG A 122 -0.93 -1.05 -2.81
CA ARG A 122 -1.35 0.36 -2.65
C ARG A 122 -0.40 1.20 -1.81
N ARG A 123 0.41 0.54 -0.98
CA ARG A 123 1.38 1.18 -0.07
C ARG A 123 2.82 0.96 -0.56
N MET A 124 2.99 0.64 -1.84
CA MET A 124 4.31 0.45 -2.40
C MET A 124 5.03 1.79 -2.53
N PRO A 125 6.33 1.87 -2.20
CA PRO A 125 7.11 3.08 -2.46
C PRO A 125 7.18 3.44 -3.95
N GLU A 126 7.53 4.70 -4.22
CA GLU A 126 7.72 5.23 -5.57
C GLU A 126 8.88 4.54 -6.29
N CYS A 127 8.73 4.37 -7.60
CA CYS A 127 9.79 3.83 -8.45
C CYS A 127 10.88 4.88 -8.66
N GLN A 128 12.10 4.60 -8.20
CA GLN A 128 13.24 5.53 -8.33
C GLN A 128 13.60 5.83 -9.79
N SER A 129 13.55 4.83 -10.67
CA SER A 129 13.86 5.00 -12.10
C SER A 129 12.82 5.90 -12.76
N PHE A 130 11.53 5.62 -12.52
CA PHE A 130 10.46 6.43 -13.06
C PHE A 130 10.46 7.86 -12.51
N ALA A 131 10.70 8.04 -11.20
CA ALA A 131 10.79 9.36 -10.59
C ALA A 131 11.94 10.22 -11.15
N ARG A 132 13.05 9.60 -11.61
CA ARG A 132 14.21 10.30 -12.17
C ARG A 132 14.11 10.53 -13.67
N SER A 133 13.80 9.50 -14.46
CA SER A 133 13.83 9.55 -15.93
C SER A 133 12.45 9.54 -16.58
N ASN A 134 11.36 9.54 -15.81
CA ASN A 134 9.98 9.36 -16.29
C ASN A 134 9.79 8.11 -17.17
N TYR A 135 10.70 7.15 -17.00
CA TYR A 135 10.79 5.92 -17.77
C TYR A 135 11.31 4.81 -16.85
N CYS A 136 10.65 3.66 -16.88
CA CYS A 136 11.06 2.46 -16.17
C CYS A 136 11.23 1.32 -17.16
N ALA A 137 12.35 0.60 -17.09
CA ALA A 137 12.61 -0.57 -17.94
C ALA A 137 11.61 -1.72 -17.72
N ASN A 138 11.00 -1.79 -16.53
CA ASN A 138 9.97 -2.78 -16.21
C ASN A 138 8.58 -2.37 -16.72
N GLY A 139 8.44 -1.18 -17.33
CA GLY A 139 7.17 -0.68 -17.86
C GLY A 139 6.04 -0.68 -16.83
N ASP A 140 4.85 -1.12 -17.25
CA ASP A 140 3.65 -1.13 -16.42
C ASP A 140 3.60 -2.29 -15.41
N GLU A 141 4.50 -3.27 -15.53
CA GLU A 141 4.62 -4.40 -14.60
C GLU A 141 5.53 -4.10 -13.41
N CYS A 142 6.00 -2.85 -13.30
CA CYS A 142 6.81 -2.44 -12.18
C CYS A 142 6.02 -2.53 -10.87
N LEU A 143 6.56 -3.27 -9.89
CA LEU A 143 5.93 -3.40 -8.58
C LEU A 143 5.77 -2.05 -7.87
N TYR A 144 6.69 -1.11 -8.12
CA TYR A 144 6.74 0.22 -7.49
C TYR A 144 5.82 1.23 -8.17
N GLN A 145 5.39 2.24 -7.41
CA GLN A 145 4.43 3.21 -7.92
C GLN A 145 5.05 4.18 -8.94
N HIS A 146 4.43 4.28 -10.11
CA HIS A 146 4.77 5.25 -11.16
C HIS A 146 3.93 6.52 -10.97
N ILE A 147 4.56 7.56 -10.40
CA ILE A 147 3.94 8.88 -10.25
C ILE A 147 4.60 9.84 -11.24
N PRO A 148 3.88 10.34 -12.25
CA PRO A 148 4.46 11.28 -13.20
C PRO A 148 4.79 12.60 -12.50
N PHE A 149 5.89 13.23 -12.89
CA PHE A 149 6.36 14.49 -12.28
C PHE A 149 5.28 15.59 -12.32
N ASP A 150 4.52 15.67 -13.41
CA ASP A 150 3.43 16.65 -13.59
C ASP A 150 2.22 16.45 -12.66
N ALA A 151 2.11 15.28 -12.02
CA ALA A 151 1.09 15.05 -10.99
C ALA A 151 1.56 15.51 -9.60
N LYS A 152 2.88 15.63 -9.39
CA LYS A 152 3.47 16.10 -8.12
C LYS A 152 3.40 17.62 -7.95
N ILE A 153 3.36 18.35 -9.07
CA ILE A 153 3.27 19.82 -9.06
C ILE A 153 1.87 20.24 -8.60
N PRO A 154 1.74 21.02 -7.50
CA PRO A 154 0.44 21.48 -7.03
C PRO A 154 -0.22 22.43 -8.04
N PRO A 155 -1.56 22.48 -8.09
CA PRO A 155 -2.28 23.43 -8.94
C PRO A 155 -2.01 24.88 -8.51
N CYS A 156 -2.02 25.80 -9.46
CA CYS A 156 -1.80 27.22 -9.20
C CYS A 156 -3.06 27.90 -8.66
N GLU A 157 -3.01 28.35 -7.41
CA GLU A 157 -4.10 29.09 -6.75
C GLU A 157 -4.55 30.34 -7.52
N HIS A 158 -3.61 31.09 -8.13
CA HIS A 158 -3.96 32.26 -8.93
C HIS A 158 -4.73 31.86 -10.20
N TYR A 159 -4.28 30.81 -10.87
CA TYR A 159 -4.96 30.32 -12.07
C TYR A 159 -6.35 29.74 -11.77
N GLU A 160 -6.54 29.13 -10.60
CA GLU A 160 -7.85 28.65 -10.16
C GLU A 160 -8.87 29.79 -9.96
N ARG A 161 -8.42 31.01 -9.68
CA ARG A 161 -9.28 32.22 -9.66
C ARG A 161 -9.62 32.74 -11.06
N GLY A 162 -8.99 32.18 -12.09
CA GLY A 162 -9.21 32.53 -13.50
C GLY A 162 -8.01 33.20 -14.16
N PHE A 163 -7.09 33.79 -13.39
CA PHE A 163 -5.94 34.50 -13.96
C PHE A 163 -4.66 34.35 -13.13
N CYS A 164 -3.58 33.92 -13.78
CA CYS A 164 -2.24 33.91 -13.21
C CYS A 164 -1.37 34.92 -13.95
N PRO A 165 -0.73 35.89 -13.25
CA PRO A 165 0.07 36.94 -13.88
C PRO A 165 1.33 36.40 -14.59
N LEU A 166 1.79 35.20 -14.21
CA LEU A 166 2.94 34.55 -14.84
C LEU A 166 2.59 33.73 -16.08
N GLY A 167 1.30 33.51 -16.34
CA GLY A 167 0.83 32.72 -17.49
C GLY A 167 1.54 31.36 -17.60
N PRO A 168 2.00 30.95 -18.78
CA PRO A 168 2.63 29.64 -18.98
C PRO A 168 3.94 29.45 -18.20
N ASN A 169 4.56 30.54 -17.74
CA ASN A 169 5.84 30.50 -17.02
C ASN A 169 5.65 30.33 -15.51
N CYS A 170 4.45 29.99 -15.04
CA CYS A 170 4.22 29.71 -13.62
C CYS A 170 4.87 28.39 -13.20
N ALA A 171 5.49 28.35 -12.02
CA ALA A 171 6.04 27.12 -11.44
C ALA A 171 4.96 26.12 -11.03
N LYS A 172 3.75 26.59 -10.69
CA LYS A 172 2.60 25.76 -10.31
C LYS A 172 1.80 25.33 -11.54
N LYS A 173 1.08 24.20 -11.46
CA LYS A 173 0.34 23.63 -12.59
C LYS A 173 -0.91 24.44 -12.93
N HIS A 174 -1.11 24.79 -14.19
CA HIS A 174 -2.32 25.44 -14.68
C HIS A 174 -3.30 24.40 -15.25
N VAL A 175 -4.44 24.22 -14.58
CA VAL A 175 -5.51 23.32 -15.03
C VAL A 175 -6.66 24.17 -15.56
N ARG A 176 -6.89 24.14 -16.88
CA ARG A 176 -8.03 24.84 -17.50
C ARG A 176 -9.33 24.15 -17.08
N LYS A 177 -10.20 24.91 -16.41
CA LYS A 177 -11.56 24.49 -16.05
C LYS A 177 -12.56 25.45 -16.69
N THR A 178 -13.69 24.93 -17.16
CA THR A 178 -14.80 25.77 -17.65
C THR A 178 -15.59 26.32 -16.47
N LEU A 179 -15.60 27.64 -16.33
CA LEU A 179 -16.31 28.31 -15.22
C LEU A 179 -17.82 28.20 -15.41
N CYS A 180 -18.56 28.02 -14.31
CA CYS A 180 -20.01 28.00 -14.33
C CYS A 180 -20.57 29.42 -14.55
N PRO A 181 -21.33 29.69 -15.63
CA PRO A 181 -21.90 31.01 -15.88
C PRO A 181 -22.85 31.46 -14.76
N PHE A 182 -23.66 30.55 -14.22
CA PHE A 182 -24.60 30.84 -13.14
C PHE A 182 -23.90 31.17 -11.82
N TYR A 183 -22.81 30.48 -11.51
CA TYR A 183 -22.00 30.80 -10.34
C TYR A 183 -21.30 32.15 -10.47
N LEU A 184 -20.82 32.50 -11.67
CA LEU A 184 -20.28 33.84 -11.95
C LEU A 184 -21.36 34.92 -11.82
N ALA A 185 -22.62 34.60 -12.13
CA ALA A 185 -23.77 35.47 -11.89
C ALA A 185 -24.19 35.54 -10.40
N GLY A 186 -23.50 34.82 -9.51
CA GLY A 186 -23.67 34.89 -8.05
C GLY A 186 -24.33 33.67 -7.43
N PHE A 187 -25.10 32.86 -8.19
CA PHE A 187 -25.79 31.69 -7.65
C PHE A 187 -25.92 30.58 -8.69
N CYS A 188 -25.44 29.38 -8.35
CA CYS A 188 -25.65 28.18 -9.14
C CYS A 188 -26.66 27.25 -8.46
N PRO A 189 -27.76 26.86 -9.14
CA PRO A 189 -28.79 25.98 -8.57
C PRO A 189 -28.27 24.58 -8.25
N GLU A 190 -27.21 24.12 -8.90
CA GLU A 190 -26.57 22.81 -8.66
C GLU A 190 -25.62 22.83 -7.45
N GLY A 191 -25.31 24.02 -6.90
CA GLY A 191 -24.46 24.19 -5.73
C GLY A 191 -23.07 23.53 -5.90
N PRO A 192 -22.51 22.90 -4.85
CA PRO A 192 -21.17 22.30 -4.91
C PRO A 192 -21.09 21.04 -5.79
N LYS A 193 -22.23 20.53 -6.27
CA LYS A 193 -22.30 19.35 -7.15
C LYS A 193 -22.30 19.72 -8.64
N CYS A 194 -22.17 21.00 -8.98
CA CYS A 194 -22.15 21.45 -10.37
C CYS A 194 -20.99 20.82 -11.14
N THR A 195 -21.24 20.43 -12.39
CA THR A 195 -20.23 19.89 -13.31
C THR A 195 -19.20 20.93 -13.73
N LYS A 196 -19.57 22.21 -13.71
CA LYS A 196 -18.73 23.35 -14.08
C LYS A 196 -17.98 23.87 -12.85
N ALA A 197 -16.81 24.47 -13.08
CA ALA A 197 -15.96 24.91 -11.98
C ALA A 197 -16.53 26.13 -11.25
N HIS A 198 -16.55 26.03 -9.92
CA HIS A 198 -16.86 27.11 -8.98
C HIS A 198 -15.56 27.59 -8.31
N PRO A 199 -14.95 28.69 -8.79
CA PRO A 199 -13.71 29.21 -8.22
C PRO A 199 -13.95 29.70 -6.79
N ARG A 200 -12.98 29.41 -5.91
CA ARG A 200 -12.96 29.89 -4.53
C ARG A 200 -12.02 31.09 -4.47
N PHE A 201 -12.51 32.20 -3.91
CA PHE A 201 -11.74 33.44 -3.75
C PHE A 201 -11.35 33.62 -2.27
N PRO A 202 -10.25 33.00 -1.80
CA PRO A 202 -9.75 33.29 -0.46
C PRO A 202 -9.20 34.73 -0.39
N PRO A 203 -9.19 35.36 0.81
CA PRO A 203 -8.56 36.66 1.02
C PRO A 203 -7.08 36.65 0.62
N ASP A 204 -6.61 37.75 0.02
CA ASP A 204 -5.26 37.84 -0.56
C ASP A 204 -4.13 37.68 0.45
N GLU A 205 -4.35 37.98 1.74
CA GLU A 205 -3.36 37.83 2.82
C GLU A 205 -2.84 36.39 3.00
N LYS A 206 -3.61 35.38 2.56
CA LYS A 206 -3.23 33.96 2.67
C LYS A 206 -2.53 33.41 1.43
N MET A 207 -2.32 34.22 0.38
CA MET A 207 -1.84 33.72 -0.90
C MET A 207 -0.36 34.05 -1.13
N GLU A 208 0.44 33.01 -1.39
CA GLU A 208 1.85 33.19 -1.76
C GLU A 208 1.95 33.75 -3.18
N ARG A 209 2.82 34.74 -3.38
CA ARG A 209 3.09 35.31 -4.71
C ARG A 209 3.55 34.22 -5.67
N PRO A 210 3.03 34.16 -6.90
CA PRO A 210 3.36 33.11 -7.83
C PRO A 210 4.82 33.26 -8.27
N ARG A 211 5.56 32.14 -8.28
CA ARG A 211 6.96 32.08 -8.70
C ARG A 211 7.07 31.65 -10.15
N LYS A 212 8.04 32.22 -10.87
CA LYS A 212 8.35 31.79 -12.23
C LYS A 212 9.00 30.40 -12.18
N LYS A 213 8.65 29.55 -13.14
CA LYS A 213 9.30 28.26 -13.36
C LYS A 213 10.74 28.56 -13.73
N SER A 214 11.67 28.19 -12.87
CA SER A 214 13.10 28.26 -13.19
C SER A 214 13.39 27.17 -14.22
N GLU A 215 13.59 27.55 -15.48
CA GLU A 215 14.21 26.66 -16.46
C GLU A 215 15.67 26.53 -16.06
N LYS A 216 16.05 25.39 -15.48
CA LYS A 216 17.48 25.05 -15.32
C LYS A 216 18.12 25.15 -16.69
N THR A 217 19.22 25.89 -16.79
CA THR A 217 19.98 26.00 -18.04
C THR A 217 20.42 24.62 -18.52
N GLU A 218 20.66 24.45 -19.81
CA GLU A 218 21.15 23.17 -20.34
C GLU A 218 22.44 22.72 -19.64
N GLU A 219 23.33 23.67 -19.34
CA GLU A 219 24.56 23.46 -18.57
C GLU A 219 24.29 22.93 -17.15
N GLU A 220 23.30 23.47 -16.43
CA GLU A 220 22.92 22.97 -15.10
C GLU A 220 22.30 21.57 -15.17
N ARG A 221 21.50 21.28 -16.21
CA ARG A 221 20.90 19.95 -16.42
C ARG A 221 21.98 18.92 -16.75
N GLU A 222 22.94 19.27 -17.59
CA GLU A 222 24.07 18.41 -17.92
C GLU A 222 24.98 18.16 -16.71
N ALA A 223 25.24 19.19 -15.90
CA ALA A 223 25.97 19.04 -14.64
C ALA A 223 25.23 18.14 -13.64
N GLU A 224 23.90 18.26 -13.54
CA GLU A 224 23.07 17.38 -12.70
C GLU A 224 23.08 15.94 -13.20
N LEU A 225 22.93 15.72 -14.51
CA LEU A 225 23.04 14.40 -15.13
C LEU A 225 24.44 13.78 -14.94
N ALA A 226 25.49 14.58 -15.03
CA ALA A 226 26.86 14.16 -14.77
C ALA A 226 27.05 13.75 -13.30
N ARG A 227 26.53 14.54 -12.35
CA ARG A 227 26.52 14.17 -10.92
C ARG A 227 25.76 12.88 -10.65
N ILE A 228 24.59 12.69 -11.27
CA ILE A 228 23.79 11.46 -11.12
C ILE A 228 24.56 10.26 -11.69
N ARG A 229 25.23 10.42 -12.83
CA ARG A 229 26.05 9.37 -13.46
C ARG A 229 27.23 8.98 -12.57
N GLU A 230 27.95 9.97 -12.05
CA GLU A 230 29.07 9.77 -11.12
C GLU A 230 28.62 9.07 -9.83
N GLU A 231 27.47 9.47 -9.27
CA GLU A 231 26.89 8.83 -8.08
C GLU A 231 26.52 7.36 -8.35
N GLN A 232 25.92 7.06 -9.51
CA GLN A 232 25.61 5.68 -9.90
C GLN A 232 26.87 4.84 -10.09
N GLU A 233 27.95 5.42 -10.62
CA GLU A 233 29.22 4.72 -10.77
C GLU A 233 29.87 4.41 -9.41
N LYS A 234 29.88 5.39 -8.50
CA LYS A 234 30.30 5.22 -7.11
C LYS A 234 29.46 4.17 -6.38
N GLU A 235 28.15 4.14 -6.62
CA GLU A 235 27.26 3.11 -6.04
C GLU A 235 27.60 1.71 -6.57
N LYS A 236 27.79 1.56 -7.89
CA LYS A 236 28.24 0.30 -8.51
C LYS A 236 29.60 -0.13 -8.01
N GLU A 237 30.51 0.81 -7.77
CA GLU A 237 31.82 0.51 -7.20
C GLU A 237 31.71 0.04 -5.75
N ARG A 238 30.93 0.71 -4.90
CA ARG A 238 30.63 0.25 -3.53
C ARG A 238 30.02 -1.15 -3.54
N GLU A 239 29.11 -1.45 -4.48
CA GLU A 239 28.54 -2.78 -4.65
C GLU A 239 29.60 -3.82 -5.05
N ARG A 240 30.49 -3.48 -6.00
CA ARG A 240 31.64 -4.32 -6.39
C ARG A 240 32.57 -4.59 -5.21
N GLN A 241 32.90 -3.56 -4.43
CA GLN A 241 33.74 -3.68 -3.24
C GLN A 241 33.06 -4.54 -2.15
N TRP A 242 31.77 -4.33 -1.88
CA TRP A 242 31.01 -5.15 -0.95
C TRP A 242 30.97 -6.62 -1.40
N ARG A 243 30.72 -6.89 -2.68
CA ARG A 243 30.77 -8.24 -3.26
C ARG A 243 32.14 -8.88 -3.15
N SER A 244 33.22 -8.12 -3.33
CA SER A 244 34.60 -8.59 -3.18
C SER A 244 34.94 -8.96 -1.73
N GLN A 245 34.58 -8.09 -0.78
CA GLN A 245 34.78 -8.35 0.65
C GLN A 245 33.94 -9.53 1.15
N ASN A 246 32.67 -9.64 0.74
CA ASN A 246 31.83 -10.78 1.09
C ASN A 246 32.17 -12.09 0.36
N ARG A 247 32.92 -12.05 -0.76
CA ARG A 247 33.47 -13.27 -1.38
C ARG A 247 34.69 -13.83 -0.65
N ARG A 248 35.51 -12.97 -0.02
CA ARG A 248 36.70 -13.41 0.74
C ARG A 248 36.39 -13.94 2.15
N GLY A 249 35.15 -13.81 2.63
CA GLY A 249 34.70 -14.37 3.91
C GLY A 249 34.12 -15.80 3.82
N GLY A 250 34.19 -16.44 2.67
CA GLY A 250 33.60 -17.77 2.41
C GLY A 250 34.47 -18.97 2.81
N ASP A 251 35.35 -18.84 3.80
CA ASP A 251 36.29 -19.91 4.20
C ASP A 251 36.31 -20.17 5.73
N PHE A 252 35.13 -20.18 6.36
CA PHE A 252 34.98 -20.61 7.76
C PHE A 252 33.75 -21.52 7.97
N VAL A 253 33.65 -22.61 7.19
CA VAL A 253 32.77 -23.75 7.53
C VAL A 253 33.49 -25.07 7.25
N LYS A 254 34.55 -25.35 8.01
CA LYS A 254 35.14 -26.70 8.13
C LYS A 254 35.67 -26.94 9.55
N ARG A 255 34.83 -26.85 10.59
CA ARG A 255 35.21 -27.43 11.90
C ARG A 255 34.09 -27.72 12.90
N PHE A 256 32.98 -28.35 12.52
CA PHE A 256 32.23 -29.15 13.50
C PHE A 256 31.57 -30.34 12.82
N GLY A 257 32.11 -31.53 13.09
CA GLY A 257 31.56 -32.80 12.62
C GLY A 257 30.23 -33.15 13.29
N PRO A 258 29.50 -34.15 12.76
CA PRO A 258 28.20 -34.55 13.29
C PRO A 258 28.36 -35.18 14.68
N ARG A 259 27.78 -34.55 15.71
CA ARG A 259 27.50 -35.25 16.97
C ARG A 259 26.23 -36.06 16.77
N LYS A 260 26.39 -37.37 16.79
CA LYS A 260 25.30 -38.34 16.98
C LYS A 260 24.67 -38.10 18.36
N PHE A 261 23.36 -37.93 18.41
CA PHE A 261 22.46 -38.50 19.42
C PHE A 261 21.11 -38.70 18.75
#